data_AF-A0A0L6U8N1-F1
#
_entry.id   AF-A0A0L6U8N1-F1
#
_cell.length_a   1.000
_cell.length_b   1.000
_cell.length_c   1.000
_cell.angle_alpha   90.00
_cell.angle_beta   90.00
_cell.angle_gamma   90.00
#
_symmetry.space_group_name_H-M   'P 1'
#
loop_
_entity.id
_entity.type
_entity.pdbx_description
1 polymer ?
#
loop_
_entity_poly.entity_id
_entity_poly.type
_entity_poly.pdbx_seq_one_letter_code
_entity_poly.pdbx_strand_id
1 'polypeptide(L)'
;MDSINPTVMKATIESIPILTEENFSSWKIQITSLFKLGKVKDKMYNGSPQLDEEDNTLLTAIILSKISPGTHANIINSTNSEDAQQLWKALTNCFAFSKLSNRARVYNQFLSITYESKNIEKIVTDVRSSITKMEDFGIVVPPDLLTCDLLRRLPSNMNNIKQAITHSKNGKDITLEALLNHLEIHKNDLKLATSSKSESSTITMLT
;
A
#
# COMPACT_ATOMS: atom_id res chain seq x y z
N MET A 1 -16.40 5.29 34.50
CA MET A 1 -17.28 4.96 33.35
C MET A 1 -18.64 4.44 33.87
N ASP A 2 -19.07 4.91 35.04
CA ASP A 2 -19.77 4.03 36.00
C ASP A 2 -21.28 4.11 35.89
N SER A 3 -21.77 5.06 35.10
CA SER A 3 -23.18 5.21 34.76
C SER A 3 -23.62 4.38 33.55
N ILE A 4 -22.71 3.64 32.91
CA ILE A 4 -23.01 2.84 31.71
C ILE A 4 -23.69 1.54 32.13
N ASN A 5 -24.74 1.14 31.41
CA ASN A 5 -25.37 -0.16 31.62
C ASN A 5 -24.32 -1.29 31.44
N PRO A 6 -24.09 -2.15 32.46
CA PRO A 6 -23.05 -3.19 32.40
C PRO A 6 -23.22 -4.18 31.25
N THR A 7 -24.47 -4.51 30.88
CA THR A 7 -24.77 -5.41 29.76
C THR A 7 -24.38 -4.78 28.43
N VAL A 8 -24.66 -3.48 28.24
CA VAL A 8 -24.25 -2.75 27.02
C VAL A 8 -22.74 -2.62 26.95
N MET A 9 -22.08 -2.33 28.09
CA MET A 9 -20.62 -2.26 28.15
C MET A 9 -19.98 -3.60 27.80
N LYS A 10 -20.47 -4.70 28.40
CA LYS A 10 -20.00 -6.06 28.10
C LYS A 10 -20.16 -6.40 26.61
N ALA A 11 -21.35 -6.19 26.03
CA ALA A 11 -21.60 -6.46 24.62
C ALA A 11 -20.69 -5.65 23.69
N THR A 12 -20.41 -4.39 24.04
CA THR A 12 -19.50 -3.52 23.29
C THR A 12 -18.05 -4.01 23.39
N ILE A 13 -17.61 -4.50 24.54
CA ILE A 13 -16.26 -5.07 24.71
C ILE A 13 -16.12 -6.39 23.93
N GLU A 14 -17.14 -7.23 23.94
CA GLU A 14 -17.18 -8.50 23.21
C GLU A 14 -17.14 -8.28 21.69
N SER A 15 -17.72 -7.20 21.17
CA SER A 15 -17.69 -6.89 19.73
C SER A 15 -16.34 -6.40 19.21
N ILE A 16 -15.41 -6.01 20.09
CA ILE A 16 -14.06 -5.60 19.69
C ILE A 16 -13.25 -6.86 19.32
N PRO A 17 -12.77 -6.98 18.07
CA PRO A 17 -11.95 -8.12 17.67
C PRO A 17 -10.55 -8.06 18.32
N ILE A 18 -9.77 -9.14 18.23
CA ILE A 18 -8.33 -9.07 18.52
C ILE A 18 -7.64 -8.30 17.40
N LEU A 19 -6.83 -7.29 17.76
CA LEU A 19 -6.10 -6.46 16.81
C LEU A 19 -4.98 -7.23 16.11
N THR A 20 -4.98 -7.16 14.78
CA THR A 20 -3.93 -7.66 13.88
C THR A 20 -3.56 -6.58 12.87
N GLU A 21 -2.49 -6.79 12.10
CA GLU A 21 -2.04 -5.89 11.03
C GLU A 21 -3.12 -5.58 9.98
N GLU A 22 -4.02 -6.54 9.74
CA GLU A 22 -5.00 -6.48 8.64
C GLU A 22 -6.34 -5.86 9.05
N ASN A 23 -6.67 -5.85 10.34
CA ASN A 23 -8.02 -5.49 10.81
C ASN A 23 -8.10 -4.17 11.57
N PHE A 24 -7.01 -3.38 11.61
CA PHE A 24 -6.94 -2.15 12.41
C PHE A 24 -8.08 -1.18 12.15
N SER A 25 -8.54 -1.01 10.90
CA SER A 25 -9.67 -0.12 10.60
C SER A 25 -10.94 -0.55 11.33
N SER A 26 -11.31 -1.83 11.22
CA SER A 26 -12.49 -2.41 11.87
C SER A 26 -12.34 -2.42 13.40
N TRP A 27 -11.15 -2.78 13.89
CA TRP A 27 -10.82 -2.74 15.32
C TRP A 27 -10.96 -1.32 15.89
N LYS A 28 -10.41 -0.32 15.20
CA LYS A 28 -10.46 1.09 15.57
C LYS A 28 -11.89 1.59 15.68
N ILE A 29 -12.77 1.19 14.76
CA ILE A 29 -14.20 1.53 14.79
C ILE A 29 -14.85 0.98 16.07
N GLN A 30 -14.67 -0.32 16.35
CA GLN A 30 -15.30 -0.97 17.51
C GLN A 30 -14.82 -0.38 18.83
N ILE A 31 -13.51 -0.16 19.00
CA ILE A 31 -13.00 0.41 20.25
C ILE A 31 -13.33 1.90 20.40
N THR A 32 -13.47 2.63 19.30
CA THR A 32 -13.96 4.02 19.34
C THR A 32 -15.43 4.06 19.79
N SER A 33 -16.25 3.05 19.47
CA SER A 33 -17.62 2.94 19.99
C SER A 33 -17.63 2.80 21.51
N LEU A 34 -16.72 2.02 22.09
CA LEU A 34 -16.53 1.95 23.54
C LEU A 34 -16.16 3.31 24.14
N PHE A 35 -15.21 4.03 23.53
CA PHE A 35 -14.82 5.36 24.04
C PHE A 35 -15.97 6.38 23.98
N LYS A 36 -16.83 6.29 22.95
CA LYS A 36 -18.05 7.11 22.85
C LYS A 36 -19.05 6.76 23.92
N LEU A 37 -19.26 5.46 24.17
CA LEU A 37 -20.16 4.98 25.23
C LEU A 37 -19.73 5.50 26.61
N GLY A 38 -18.43 5.51 26.87
CA GLY A 38 -17.85 6.07 28.09
C GLY A 38 -17.66 7.58 28.10
N LYS A 39 -18.04 8.31 27.04
CA LYS A 39 -17.88 9.78 26.91
C LYS A 39 -16.42 10.26 27.08
N VAL A 40 -15.45 9.42 26.75
CA VAL A 40 -14.00 9.70 26.86
C VAL A 40 -13.32 9.80 25.51
N LYS A 41 -14.06 9.65 24.40
CA LYS A 41 -13.51 9.67 23.04
C LYS A 41 -12.56 10.84 22.79
N ASP A 42 -12.97 12.07 23.10
CA ASP A 42 -12.15 13.24 22.78
C ASP A 42 -10.90 13.31 23.67
N LYS A 43 -11.01 12.93 24.95
CA LYS A 43 -9.85 12.76 25.84
C LYS A 43 -8.86 11.74 25.27
N MET A 44 -9.34 10.59 24.80
CA MET A 44 -8.52 9.53 24.20
C MET A 44 -7.81 9.99 22.93
N TYR A 45 -8.51 10.68 22.03
CA TYR A 45 -7.95 11.14 20.75
C TYR A 45 -6.96 12.30 20.93
N ASN A 46 -7.24 13.22 21.86
CA ASN A 46 -6.40 14.39 22.09
C ASN A 46 -5.24 14.10 23.05
N GLY A 47 -5.33 13.03 23.85
CA GLY A 47 -4.41 12.74 24.95
C GLY A 47 -4.50 13.77 26.10
N SER A 48 -5.55 14.60 26.10
CA SER A 48 -5.80 15.61 27.11
C SER A 48 -7.29 16.02 27.14
N PRO A 49 -7.85 16.40 28.30
CA PRO A 49 -7.27 16.22 29.65
C PRO A 49 -7.07 14.74 30.00
N GLN A 50 -6.36 14.47 31.08
CA GLN A 50 -6.11 13.11 31.56
C GLN A 50 -7.43 12.40 31.92
N LEU A 51 -7.45 11.08 31.75
CA LEU A 51 -8.52 10.25 32.29
C LEU A 51 -8.44 10.23 33.83
N ASP A 52 -9.58 10.01 34.48
CA ASP A 52 -9.56 9.57 35.87
C ASP A 52 -8.95 8.16 35.98
N GLU A 53 -8.56 7.79 37.19
CA GLU A 53 -7.81 6.56 37.47
C GLU A 53 -8.61 5.29 37.13
N GLU A 54 -9.93 5.31 37.38
CA GLU A 54 -10.82 4.19 37.10
C GLU A 54 -10.98 3.98 35.58
N ASP A 55 -11.30 5.05 34.83
CA ASP A 55 -11.40 5.01 33.37
C ASP A 55 -10.08 4.60 32.72
N ASN A 56 -8.96 5.12 33.22
CA ASN A 56 -7.64 4.76 32.75
C ASN A 56 -7.36 3.27 32.94
N THR A 57 -7.55 2.76 34.16
CA THR A 57 -7.30 1.35 34.51
C THR A 57 -8.17 0.43 33.65
N LEU A 58 -9.46 0.73 33.55
CA LEU A 58 -10.42 -0.06 32.80
C LEU A 58 -10.06 -0.11 31.30
N LEU A 59 -9.82 1.04 30.68
CA LEU A 59 -9.51 1.10 29.26
C LEU A 59 -8.18 0.45 28.92
N THR A 60 -7.18 0.60 29.79
CA THR A 60 -5.87 -0.02 29.58
C THR A 60 -6.00 -1.55 29.58
N ALA A 61 -6.72 -2.11 30.54
CA ALA A 61 -7.00 -3.55 30.59
C ALA A 61 -7.77 -4.04 29.35
N ILE A 62 -8.79 -3.30 28.91
CA ILE A 62 -9.58 -3.66 27.72
C ILE A 62 -8.69 -3.62 26.47
N ILE A 63 -7.97 -2.52 26.23
CA ILE A 63 -7.12 -2.38 25.05
C ILE A 63 -6.07 -3.51 25.02
N LEU A 64 -5.37 -3.77 26.13
CA LEU A 64 -4.36 -4.84 26.22
C LEU A 64 -4.97 -6.21 25.92
N SER A 65 -6.16 -6.51 26.44
CA SER A 65 -6.86 -7.79 26.19
C SER A 65 -7.27 -7.98 24.72
N LYS A 66 -7.31 -6.90 23.93
CA LYS A 66 -7.75 -6.89 22.53
C LYS A 66 -6.59 -6.71 21.55
N ILE A 67 -5.36 -6.98 21.97
CA ILE A 67 -4.16 -6.93 21.13
C ILE A 67 -3.58 -8.34 20.96
N SER A 68 -3.21 -8.72 19.74
CA SER A 68 -2.54 -10.00 19.50
C SER A 68 -1.13 -10.02 20.11
N PRO A 69 -0.60 -11.19 20.54
CA PRO A 69 0.75 -11.28 21.09
C PRO A 69 1.85 -10.69 20.19
N GLY A 70 1.72 -10.88 18.87
CA GLY A 70 2.67 -10.32 17.90
C GLY A 70 2.63 -8.79 17.81
N THR A 71 1.45 -8.19 18.00
CA THR A 71 1.30 -6.73 18.08
C THR A 71 1.78 -6.20 19.44
N HIS A 72 1.60 -6.99 20.51
CA HIS A 72 1.98 -6.63 21.87
C HIS A 72 3.50 -6.39 22.00
N ALA A 73 4.32 -7.31 21.50
CA ALA A 73 5.78 -7.26 21.67
C ALA A 73 6.46 -6.03 21.04
N ASN A 74 5.83 -5.42 20.04
CA ASN A 74 6.43 -4.32 19.26
C ASN A 74 5.95 -2.94 19.69
N ILE A 75 4.82 -2.84 20.39
CA ILE A 75 4.13 -1.57 20.66
C ILE A 75 4.04 -1.27 22.15
N ILE A 76 3.92 -2.31 22.99
CA ILE A 76 3.63 -2.17 24.41
C ILE A 76 4.93 -2.16 25.21
N ASN A 77 5.04 -1.23 26.15
CA ASN A 77 6.16 -1.10 27.08
C ASN A 77 5.62 -0.75 28.48
N SER A 78 6.52 -0.74 29.48
CA SER A 78 6.13 -0.50 30.87
C SER A 78 5.51 0.87 31.14
N THR A 79 5.66 1.84 30.23
CA THR A 79 5.09 3.18 30.38
C THR A 79 3.69 3.25 29.80
N ASN A 80 3.50 2.79 28.57
CA ASN A 80 2.19 2.88 27.91
C ASN A 80 1.21 1.79 28.37
N SER A 81 1.69 0.71 29.00
CA SER A 81 0.83 -0.33 29.58
C SER A 81 0.03 0.12 30.80
N GLU A 82 0.29 1.33 31.31
CA GLU A 82 -0.39 1.91 32.48
C GLU A 82 -1.20 3.17 32.12
N ASP A 83 -1.18 3.61 30.86
CA ASP A 83 -1.84 4.83 30.41
C ASP A 83 -2.59 4.57 29.10
N ALA A 84 -3.92 4.54 29.17
CA ALA A 84 -4.78 4.23 28.04
C ALA A 84 -4.61 5.24 26.88
N GLN A 85 -4.35 6.51 27.17
CA GLN A 85 -4.17 7.56 26.17
C GLN A 85 -2.83 7.35 25.43
N GLN A 86 -1.76 7.02 26.16
CA GLN A 86 -0.47 6.67 25.57
C GLN A 86 -0.54 5.38 24.76
N LEU A 87 -1.25 4.37 25.26
CA LEU A 87 -1.46 3.10 24.57
C LEU A 87 -2.17 3.30 23.24
N TRP A 88 -3.27 4.07 23.26
CA TRP A 88 -4.01 4.46 22.06
C TRP A 88 -3.12 5.20 21.06
N LYS A 89 -2.31 6.15 21.53
CA LYS A 89 -1.36 6.90 20.69
C LYS A 89 -0.31 5.98 20.06
N ALA A 90 0.26 5.06 20.84
CA ALA A 90 1.26 4.12 20.35
C ALA A 90 0.69 3.20 19.25
N LEU A 91 -0.51 2.65 19.47
CA LEU A 91 -1.21 1.81 18.48
C LEU A 91 -1.53 2.60 17.21
N THR A 92 -2.17 3.76 17.33
CA THR A 92 -2.54 4.56 16.16
C THR A 92 -1.33 4.98 15.34
N ASN A 93 -0.21 5.33 15.99
CA ASN A 93 1.05 5.63 15.30
C ASN A 93 1.63 4.40 14.61
N CYS A 94 1.74 3.27 15.30
CA CYS A 94 2.29 2.03 14.71
C CYS A 94 1.54 1.64 13.44
N PHE A 95 0.21 1.69 13.46
CA PHE A 95 -0.60 1.31 12.31
C PHE A 95 -0.66 2.38 11.21
N ALA A 96 -0.41 3.65 11.54
CA ALA A 96 -0.13 4.68 10.53
C ALA A 96 1.22 4.41 9.84
N PHE A 97 2.25 4.04 10.60
CA PHE A 97 3.55 3.64 10.06
C PHE A 97 3.49 2.31 9.31
N SER A 98 2.71 1.32 9.75
CA SER A 98 2.54 0.07 9.01
C SER A 98 1.85 0.34 7.67
N LYS A 99 0.86 1.24 7.63
CA LYS A 99 0.28 1.72 6.37
C LYS A 99 1.33 2.41 5.49
N LEU A 100 2.18 3.30 6.04
CA LEU A 100 3.24 3.95 5.28
C LEU A 100 4.34 2.98 4.83
N SER A 101 4.73 2.03 5.66
CA SER A 101 5.72 0.99 5.41
C SER A 101 5.21 0.00 4.35
N ASN A 102 3.95 -0.40 4.44
CA ASN A 102 3.28 -1.19 3.41
C ASN A 102 3.24 -0.45 2.08
N ARG A 103 2.89 0.84 2.09
CA ARG A 103 2.94 1.69 0.89
C ARG A 103 4.35 1.81 0.34
N ALA A 104 5.36 2.02 1.18
CA ALA A 104 6.76 2.07 0.78
C ALA A 104 7.23 0.75 0.19
N ARG A 105 6.85 -0.40 0.78
CA ARG A 105 7.16 -1.74 0.28
C ARG A 105 6.55 -1.98 -1.10
N VAL A 106 5.27 -1.67 -1.28
CA VAL A 106 4.58 -1.80 -2.58
C VAL A 106 5.21 -0.86 -3.62
N TYR A 107 5.51 0.38 -3.24
CA TYR A 107 6.19 1.33 -4.13
C TYR A 107 7.60 0.87 -4.52
N ASN A 108 8.37 0.32 -3.56
CA ASN A 108 9.70 -0.22 -3.84
C ASN A 108 9.63 -1.42 -4.80
N GLN A 109 8.62 -2.29 -4.69
CA GLN A 109 8.40 -3.37 -5.65
C GLN A 109 8.19 -2.83 -7.07
N PHE A 110 7.40 -1.75 -7.22
CA PHE A 110 7.22 -1.06 -8.50
C PHE A 110 8.53 -0.45 -9.04
N LEU A 111 9.36 0.14 -8.17
CA LEU A 111 10.66 0.68 -8.58
C LEU A 111 11.65 -0.40 -9.01
N SER A 112 11.54 -1.61 -8.44
CA SER A 112 12.39 -2.76 -8.75
C SER A 112 12.01 -3.54 -10.03
N ILE A 113 10.97 -3.13 -10.76
CA ILE A 113 10.65 -3.74 -12.06
C ILE A 113 11.86 -3.63 -12.99
N THR A 114 12.35 -4.79 -13.47
CA THR A 114 13.46 -4.86 -14.41
C THR A 114 12.96 -4.76 -15.86
N TYR A 115 13.66 -3.95 -16.66
CA TYR A 115 13.33 -3.76 -18.07
C TYR A 115 14.25 -4.61 -18.94
N GLU A 116 13.91 -5.89 -19.06
CA GLU A 116 14.64 -6.81 -19.91
C GLU A 116 14.17 -6.69 -21.36
N SER A 117 15.04 -6.22 -22.24
CA SER A 117 14.73 -5.96 -23.66
C SER A 117 14.18 -7.17 -24.43
N LYS A 118 14.43 -8.38 -23.94
CA LYS A 118 14.00 -9.64 -24.54
C LYS A 118 12.60 -10.08 -24.13
N ASN A 119 12.03 -9.50 -23.07
CA ASN A 119 10.73 -9.92 -22.53
C ASN A 119 9.80 -8.73 -22.25
N ILE A 120 9.41 -8.05 -23.32
CA ILE A 120 8.52 -6.88 -23.26
C ILE A 120 7.15 -7.25 -22.67
N GLU A 121 6.67 -8.47 -22.89
CA GLU A 121 5.41 -8.97 -22.34
C GLU A 121 5.42 -9.04 -20.81
N LYS A 122 6.54 -9.51 -20.23
CA LYS A 122 6.75 -9.47 -18.78
C LYS A 122 6.78 -8.04 -18.27
N ILE A 123 7.46 -7.11 -18.95
CA ILE A 123 7.48 -5.69 -18.55
C ILE A 123 6.06 -5.11 -18.49
N VAL A 124 5.27 -5.31 -19.54
CA VAL A 124 3.87 -4.82 -19.61
C VAL A 124 3.03 -5.41 -18.48
N THR A 125 3.17 -6.71 -18.21
CA THR A 125 2.43 -7.41 -17.16
C THR A 125 2.83 -6.93 -15.76
N ASP A 126 4.13 -6.84 -15.49
CA ASP A 126 4.66 -6.41 -14.19
C ASP A 126 4.28 -4.96 -13.88
N VAL A 127 4.30 -4.08 -14.88
CA VAL A 127 3.87 -2.68 -14.75
C VAL A 127 2.37 -2.60 -14.45
N ARG A 128 1.51 -3.27 -15.23
CA ARG A 128 0.06 -3.28 -15.00
C ARG A 128 -0.28 -3.83 -13.61
N SER A 129 0.29 -4.98 -13.25
CA SER A 129 0.07 -5.60 -11.94
C SER A 129 0.52 -4.69 -10.79
N SER A 130 1.67 -4.02 -10.93
CA SER A 130 2.18 -3.13 -9.91
C SER A 130 1.34 -1.86 -9.76
N ILE A 131 0.77 -1.33 -10.84
CA ILE A 131 -0.14 -0.18 -10.79
C ILE A 131 -1.42 -0.52 -10.03
N THR A 132 -2.08 -1.63 -10.38
CA THR A 132 -3.26 -2.11 -9.65
C THR A 132 -2.95 -2.32 -8.16
N LYS A 133 -1.81 -2.94 -7.86
CA LYS A 133 -1.38 -3.15 -6.47
C LYS A 133 -1.09 -1.83 -5.74
N MET A 134 -0.54 -0.83 -6.42
CA MET A 134 -0.35 0.50 -5.84
C MET A 134 -1.68 1.16 -5.50
N GLU A 135 -2.68 1.06 -6.38
CA GLU A 135 -4.03 1.57 -6.17
C GLU A 135 -4.72 0.90 -4.97
N ASP A 136 -4.63 -0.43 -4.86
CA ASP A 136 -5.17 -1.22 -3.73
C ASP A 136 -4.61 -0.77 -2.37
N PHE A 137 -3.36 -0.29 -2.34
CA PHE A 137 -2.69 0.21 -1.15
C PHE A 137 -2.77 1.74 -1.00
N GLY A 138 -3.59 2.41 -1.81
CA GLY A 138 -3.82 3.86 -1.77
C GLY A 138 -2.58 4.69 -2.14
N ILE A 139 -1.73 4.17 -3.01
CA ILE A 139 -0.60 4.89 -3.59
C ILE A 139 -1.12 5.55 -4.88
N VAL A 140 -1.35 6.87 -4.80
CA VAL A 140 -1.79 7.67 -5.94
C VAL A 140 -0.59 8.39 -6.51
N VAL A 141 -0.19 8.03 -7.72
CA VAL A 141 0.86 8.72 -8.49
C VAL A 141 0.19 9.40 -9.68
N PRO A 142 0.43 10.70 -9.93
CA PRO A 142 -0.07 11.36 -11.13
C PRO A 142 0.30 10.57 -12.40
N PRO A 143 -0.67 10.27 -13.30
CA PRO A 143 -0.43 9.40 -14.46
C PRO A 143 0.70 9.87 -15.39
N ASP A 144 0.88 11.18 -15.53
CA ASP A 144 1.95 11.81 -16.30
C ASP A 144 3.33 11.55 -15.68
N LEU A 145 3.47 11.70 -14.36
CA LEU A 145 4.70 11.41 -13.62
C LEU A 145 5.03 9.92 -13.65
N LEU A 146 4.01 9.07 -13.51
CA LEU A 146 4.15 7.62 -13.63
C LEU A 146 4.70 7.24 -15.01
N THR A 147 4.13 7.81 -16.07
CA THR A 147 4.57 7.58 -17.45
C THR A 147 6.01 8.06 -17.67
N CYS A 148 6.35 9.26 -17.16
CA CYS A 148 7.70 9.80 -17.26
C CYS A 148 8.74 8.91 -16.57
N ASP A 149 8.41 8.37 -15.40
CA ASP A 149 9.31 7.47 -14.67
C ASP A 149 9.50 6.11 -15.38
N LEU A 150 8.43 5.54 -15.96
CA LEU A 150 8.53 4.34 -16.79
C LEU A 150 9.40 4.58 -18.03
N LEU A 151 9.18 5.70 -18.76
CA LEU A 151 9.99 6.10 -19.92
C LEU A 151 11.47 6.28 -19.58
N ARG A 152 11.78 6.80 -18.39
CA ARG A 152 13.16 6.97 -17.92
C ARG A 152 13.86 5.62 -17.70
N ARG A 153 13.12 4.59 -17.30
CA ARG A 153 13.64 3.25 -16.98
C ARG A 153 13.77 2.32 -18.17
N LEU A 154 13.24 2.69 -19.34
CA LEU A 154 13.46 1.93 -20.57
C LEU A 154 14.96 1.80 -20.89
N PRO A 155 15.41 0.62 -21.35
CA PRO A 155 16.80 0.40 -21.74
C PRO A 155 17.16 1.20 -23.00
N SER A 156 18.45 1.46 -23.20
CA SER A 156 18.95 2.30 -24.30
C SER A 156 18.56 1.80 -25.69
N ASN A 157 18.36 0.49 -25.85
CA ASN A 157 17.92 -0.12 -27.11
C ASN A 157 16.44 0.16 -27.44
N MET A 158 15.69 0.83 -26.54
CA MET A 158 14.32 1.30 -26.73
C MET A 158 14.22 2.84 -26.75
N ASN A 159 15.33 3.54 -27.00
CA ASN A 159 15.35 5.01 -27.04
C ASN A 159 14.41 5.59 -28.13
N ASN A 160 14.17 4.86 -29.21
CA ASN A 160 13.20 5.25 -30.24
C ASN A 160 11.78 5.38 -29.68
N ILE A 161 11.36 4.45 -28.80
CA ILE A 161 10.05 4.51 -28.12
C ILE A 161 10.00 5.74 -27.22
N LYS A 162 11.07 5.97 -26.45
CA LYS A 162 11.18 7.12 -25.56
C LYS A 162 11.03 8.42 -26.34
N GLN A 163 11.77 8.58 -27.44
CA GLN A 163 11.72 9.76 -28.29
C GLN A 163 10.36 9.95 -28.98
N ALA A 164 9.73 8.88 -29.46
CA ALA A 164 8.42 8.94 -30.11
C ALA A 164 7.35 9.52 -29.17
N ILE A 165 7.40 9.12 -27.90
CA ILE A 165 6.43 9.56 -26.88
C ILE A 165 6.76 10.99 -26.38
N THR A 166 8.03 11.28 -26.07
CA THR A 166 8.42 12.57 -25.47
C THR A 166 8.40 13.74 -26.46
N HIS A 167 8.60 13.50 -27.76
CA HIS A 167 8.56 14.53 -28.80
C HIS A 167 7.21 14.63 -29.50
N SER A 168 6.17 14.00 -28.95
CA SER A 168 4.80 14.17 -29.43
C SER A 168 4.36 15.63 -29.41
N LYS A 169 3.53 16.02 -30.39
CA LYS A 169 3.02 17.39 -30.47
C LYS A 169 2.23 17.72 -29.20
N ASN A 170 2.72 18.70 -28.45
CA ASN A 170 2.15 19.23 -27.21
C ASN A 170 2.22 18.32 -25.97
N GLY A 171 3.04 17.25 -25.98
CA GLY A 171 3.22 16.35 -24.82
C GLY A 171 1.95 15.59 -24.40
N LYS A 172 0.88 15.67 -25.20
CA LYS A 172 -0.40 15.00 -24.93
C LYS A 172 -0.30 13.47 -25.01
N ASP A 173 0.72 12.95 -25.69
CA ASP A 173 0.91 11.52 -25.84
C ASP A 173 1.79 10.93 -24.72
N ILE A 174 2.21 11.73 -23.72
CA ILE A 174 2.90 11.23 -22.53
C ILE A 174 1.86 10.58 -21.59
N THR A 175 1.37 9.42 -22.03
CA THR A 175 0.39 8.62 -21.31
C THR A 175 0.85 7.18 -21.16
N LEU A 176 0.33 6.51 -20.14
CA LEU A 176 0.60 5.09 -19.91
C LEU A 176 0.14 4.25 -21.11
N GLU A 177 -1.02 4.57 -21.70
CA GLU A 177 -1.52 3.85 -22.87
C GLU A 177 -0.60 3.97 -24.08
N ALA A 178 -0.12 5.18 -24.39
CA ALA A 178 0.83 5.37 -25.49
C ALA A 178 2.11 4.55 -25.28
N LEU A 179 2.65 4.54 -24.06
CA LEU A 179 3.82 3.74 -23.72
C LEU A 179 3.55 2.23 -23.90
N LEU A 180 2.46 1.72 -23.34
CA LEU A 180 2.12 0.30 -23.45
C LEU A 180 1.88 -0.12 -24.90
N ASN A 181 1.22 0.72 -25.70
CA ASN A 181 0.99 0.47 -27.13
C ASN A 181 2.32 0.43 -27.92
N HIS A 182 3.24 1.37 -27.68
CA HIS A 182 4.55 1.35 -28.33
C HIS A 182 5.39 0.12 -27.95
N LEU A 183 5.33 -0.32 -26.68
CA LEU A 183 5.98 -1.55 -26.24
C LEU A 183 5.41 -2.78 -26.96
N GLU A 184 4.09 -2.85 -27.11
CA GLU A 184 3.42 -3.95 -27.80
C GLU A 184 3.74 -4.00 -29.31
N ILE A 185 3.82 -2.84 -29.96
CA ILE A 185 4.30 -2.73 -31.35
C ILE A 185 5.74 -3.23 -31.46
N HIS A 186 6.63 -2.74 -30.59
CA HIS A 186 8.04 -3.13 -30.61
C HIS A 186 8.24 -4.64 -30.39
N LYS A 187 7.42 -5.26 -29.53
CA LYS A 187 7.37 -6.71 -29.35
C LYS A 187 7.02 -7.43 -30.65
N ASN A 188 6.04 -6.95 -31.40
CA ASN A 188 5.61 -7.56 -32.66
C ASN A 188 6.69 -7.41 -33.75
N ASP A 189 7.36 -6.26 -33.83
CA ASP A 189 8.46 -6.03 -34.76
C ASP A 189 9.64 -6.98 -34.51
N LEU A 190 9.98 -7.21 -33.23
CA LEU A 190 11.04 -8.17 -32.86
C LEU A 190 10.69 -9.59 -33.30
N LYS A 191 9.41 -10.02 -33.14
CA LYS A 191 8.96 -11.34 -33.61
C LYS A 191 9.09 -11.47 -35.12
N LEU A 192 8.63 -10.47 -35.89
CA LEU A 192 8.75 -10.46 -37.34
C LEU A 192 10.21 -10.53 -37.81
N ALA A 193 11.11 -9.79 -37.18
CA ALA A 193 12.54 -9.80 -37.50
C ALA A 193 13.23 -11.14 -37.18
N THR A 194 12.77 -11.86 -36.16
CA THR A 194 13.27 -13.22 -35.87
C THR A 194 12.79 -14.25 -36.88
N SER A 195 11.53 -14.17 -37.31
CA SER A 195 10.96 -15.08 -38.32
C SER A 195 11.59 -14.90 -39.70
N SER A 196 11.86 -13.65 -40.12
CA SER A 196 12.51 -13.39 -41.41
C SER A 196 13.98 -13.85 -41.45
N LYS A 197 14.70 -13.79 -40.31
CA LYS A 197 16.07 -14.33 -40.20
C LYS A 197 16.12 -15.84 -40.30
N SER A 198 15.15 -16.57 -39.74
CA SER A 198 15.07 -18.03 -39.90
C SER A 198 14.79 -18.42 -41.36
N GLU A 199 13.91 -17.72 -42.06
CA GLU A 199 13.60 -18.01 -43.47
C GLU A 199 14.80 -17.71 -44.39
N SER A 200 15.47 -16.57 -44.20
CA SER A 200 16.68 -16.22 -44.97
C SER A 200 17.83 -17.21 -44.73
N SER A 201 17.99 -17.71 -43.50
CA SER A 201 19.01 -18.74 -43.19
C SER A 201 18.68 -20.09 -43.83
N THR A 202 17.40 -20.40 -43.98
CA THR A 202 16.94 -21.65 -44.62
C THR A 202 17.13 -21.60 -46.14
N ILE A 203 16.85 -20.45 -46.77
CA ILE A 203 17.06 -20.26 -48.21
C ILE A 203 18.56 -20.29 -48.56
N THR A 204 19.42 -19.72 -47.72
CA THR A 204 20.88 -19.72 -47.96
C THR A 204 21.52 -21.11 -47.78
N MET A 205 20.89 -22.01 -47.02
CA MET A 205 21.33 -23.41 -46.88
C MET A 205 20.87 -24.30 -48.06
N LEU A 206 19.97 -23.81 -48.91
CA LEU A 206 19.35 -24.55 -50.03
C LEU A 206 19.91 -24.17 -51.42
N THR A 207 20.92 -23.30 -51.48
CA THR A 207 21.64 -22.88 -52.70
C THR A 207 23.11 -23.26 -52.63
#